data_AF-A0A662GCA5-F1
#
_entry.id   AF-A0A662GCA5-F1
#
_cell.length_a   1.000
_cell.length_b   1.000
_cell.length_c   1.000
_cell.angle_alpha   90.00
_cell.angle_beta   90.00
_cell.angle_gamma   90.00
#
_symmetry.space_group_name_H-M   'P 1'
#
loop_
_entity.id
_entity.type
_entity.pdbx_description
1 polymer ?
#
loop_
_entity_poly.entity_id
_entity_poly.type
_entity_poly.pdbx_seq_one_letter_code
_entity_poly.pdbx_strand_id
1 'polypeptide(L)' 'GSMGPKILASIRFIKSGGKRVIISSIDKAYKAFKGETGTEIYPG' A
#
# COMPACT_ATOMS: atom_id res chain seq x y z
N GLY A 1 16.90 -0.52 1.28
CA GLY A 1 16.79 -0.07 2.68
C GLY A 1 15.48 0.62 3.07
N SER A 2 14.68 1.18 2.15
CA SER A 2 13.50 2.01 2.51
C SER A 2 12.14 1.29 2.45
N MET A 3 12.09 0.11 1.83
CA MET A 3 10.82 -0.61 1.61
C MET A 3 10.36 -1.39 2.85
N GLY A 4 11.27 -1.91 3.67
CA GLY A 4 10.94 -2.68 4.87
C GLY A 4 9.98 -1.97 5.84
N PRO A 5 10.25 -0.71 6.24
CA PRO A 5 9.32 0.06 7.07
C PRO A 5 7.94 0.29 6.42
N LYS A 6 7.88 0.45 5.08
CA LYS A 6 6.63 0.63 4.35
C LYS A 6 5.77 -0.64 4.41
N ILE A 7 6.39 -1.80 4.17
CA ILE A 7 5.72 -3.10 4.27
C ILE A 7 5.26 -3.38 5.71
N LEU A 8 6.09 -3.10 6.71
CA LEU A 8 5.73 -3.29 8.12
C LEU A 8 4.50 -2.43 8.51
N ALA A 9 4.45 -1.17 8.06
CA ALA A 9 3.30 -0.30 8.28
C ALA A 9 2.03 -0.84 7.58
N SER A 10 2.15 -1.31 6.34
CA SER A 10 1.04 -1.92 5.61
C SER A 10 0.48 -3.14 6.33
N ILE A 11 1.36 -4.04 6.80
CA ILE A 11 0.97 -5.25 7.56
C ILE A 11 0.22 -4.85 8.84
N ARG A 12 0.73 -3.85 9.58
CA ARG A 12 0.07 -3.36 10.80
C ARG A 12 -1.32 -2.81 10.51
N PHE A 13 -1.47 -1.99 9.48
CA PHE A 13 -2.76 -1.43 9.07
C PHE A 13 -3.77 -2.52 8.71
N ILE A 14 -3.38 -3.51 7.90
CA ILE A 14 -4.24 -4.64 7.53
C ILE A 14 -4.64 -5.46 8.77
N LYS A 15 -3.68 -5.79 9.65
CA LYS A 15 -3.96 -6.51 10.91
C LYS A 15 -4.90 -5.75 11.85
N SER A 16 -4.93 -4.42 11.77
CA SER A 16 -5.85 -3.57 12.54
C SER A 16 -7.23 -3.40 11.89
N GLY A 17 -7.57 -4.15 10.82
CA GLY A 17 -8.86 -4.10 10.14
C GLY A 17 -8.89 -3.23 8.87
N GLY A 18 -7.73 -2.73 8.43
CA GLY A 18 -7.58 -2.06 7.15
C GLY A 18 -7.89 -2.98 5.97
N LYS A 19 -8.48 -2.43 4.91
CA LYS A 19 -9.00 -3.22 3.77
C LYS A 19 -8.11 -3.21 2.52
N ARG A 20 -7.29 -2.17 2.34
CA ARG A 20 -6.43 -1.98 1.17
C ARG A 20 -5.32 -1.00 1.51
N VAL A 21 -4.09 -1.33 1.15
CA VAL A 21 -2.94 -0.41 1.21
C VAL A 21 -2.34 -0.26 -0.18
N ILE A 22 -1.95 0.97 -0.52
CA ILE A 22 -1.32 1.30 -1.80
C ILE A 22 0.03 1.96 -1.51
N ILE A 23 1.11 1.38 -2.03
CA ILE A 23 2.44 1.99 -2.02
C ILE A 23 2.76 2.40 -3.46
N SER A 24 2.90 3.70 -3.69
CA SER A 24 3.24 4.24 -5.02
C SER A 24 4.01 5.56 -4.89
N SER A 25 4.52 6.06 -6.01
CA SER A 25 5.09 7.39 -6.11
C SER A 25 3.97 8.45 -6.17
N ILE A 26 4.25 9.64 -5.64
CA ILE A 26 3.25 10.71 -5.49
C ILE A 26 2.69 11.20 -6.83
N ASP A 27 3.51 11.25 -7.87
CA ASP A 27 3.14 11.59 -9.26
C ASP A 27 2.14 10.59 -9.87
N LYS A 28 2.06 9.37 -9.31
CA LYS A 28 1.16 8.30 -9.75
C LYS A 28 0.00 8.05 -8.80
N ALA A 29 -0.20 8.90 -7.78
CA ALA A 29 -1.18 8.66 -6.72
C ALA A 29 -2.60 8.40 -7.25
N TYR A 30 -3.06 9.16 -8.25
CA TYR A 30 -4.40 8.97 -8.81
C TYR A 30 -4.55 7.64 -9.56
N LYS A 31 -3.58 7.29 -10.42
CA LYS A 31 -3.56 6.00 -11.13
C LYS A 31 -3.45 4.83 -10.16
N ALA A 32 -2.65 4.98 -9.11
CA ALA A 32 -2.48 3.95 -8.09
C ALA A 32 -3.76 3.76 -7.27
N PHE A 33 -4.46 4.86 -6.93
CA PHE A 33 -5.76 4.80 -6.28
C PHE A 33 -6.80 4.03 -7.12
N LYS A 34 -6.79 4.21 -8.44
CA LYS A 34 -7.61 3.45 -9.40
C LYS A 34 -7.19 1.98 -9.58
N GLY A 35 -6.01 1.62 -9.08
CA GLY A 35 -5.44 0.27 -9.17
C GLY A 35 -4.75 -0.03 -10.50
N GLU A 36 -4.33 1.00 -11.21
CA GLU A 36 -3.64 0.87 -12.50
C GLU A 36 -2.11 0.79 -12.33
N THR A 37 -1.59 1.10 -11.13
CA THR A 37 -0.14 1.11 -10.85
C THR A 37 0.16 1.05 -9.35
N GLY A 38 1.43 0.91 -8.99
CA GLY A 38 1.88 0.79 -7.60
C GLY A 38 1.81 -0.64 -7.06
N THR A 39 2.09 -0.79 -5.77
CA THR A 39 1.97 -2.07 -5.05
C THR A 39 0.73 -2.02 -4.17
N GLU A 40 -0.14 -3.01 -4.35
CA GLU A 40 -1.35 -3.16 -3.55
C GLU A 40 -1.23 -4.32 -2.57
N ILE A 41 -1.70 -4.11 -1.35
CA ILE A 41 -1.70 -5.12 -0.29
C ILE A 41 -3.11 -5.22 0.26
N TYR A 42 -3.62 -6.44 0.29
CA TYR A 42 -4.96 -6.80 0.73
C TYR A 42 -4.90 -7.72 1.97
N PRO A 43 -5.95 -7.76 2.80
CA PRO A 43 -6.16 -8.84 3.75
C PRO A 43 -6.15 -10.19 3.02
N GLY A 44 -5.55 -11.20 3.66
CA GLY A 44 -5.68 -12.60 3.21
C GLY A 44 -7.03 -13.18 3.58
#